data_AF-E1IE97-F1
#
_entry.id   AF-E1IE97-F1
#
_cell.length_a   1.000
_cell.length_b   1.000
_cell.length_c   1.000
_cell.angle_alpha   90.00
_cell.angle_beta   90.00
_cell.angle_gamma   90.00
#
_symmetry.space_group_name_H-M   'P 1'
#
loop_
_entity.id
_entity.type
_entity.pdbx_description
1 polymer ?
#
loop_
_entity_poly.entity_id
_entity_poly.type
_entity_poly.pdbx_seq_one_letter_code
_entity_poly.pdbx_strand_id
1 'polypeptide(L)'
;MRRRTISYSLLTLITLLIVISLLWMRPAQARIGNADFVAPMSKSEAQAALVAAQAQQMQLRRQLGMLDPKQLPFSPTVYFAETGHHLSDRSGFLTFWRANGQKVIFGYPISEELVENGRIVQYFERARFEFNPASPQASVQLGLIGSELVRETGLSSSLGAAFTPTGAVDSSVFPETGHSLSGELRRFWERHGGIAIFGFPISTEFEQDGRVVQYFERTRLEWWPEDVDSFFRNQEAATGFNLSTLYEVRVSDLGRRLAAARGIKTEPVAQLPGTPIWSPALWDRHIDVDLTNQYLTAYEGDLAVWTAPIATGRDGFNTPVGDYAIYYRLPMQDMVGNMGGESWYVPHIPWVQYVVGGVALHGTYWHDAHGTGVRMSHGCINLRIDDAQWLYEWADVGTTVQIHY
;
A
#
# COMPACT_ATOMS: atom_id res chain seq x y z
N MET A 1 -81.71 -3.80 -7.62
CA MET A 1 -80.30 -3.41 -7.44
C MET A 1 -79.49 -3.90 -8.63
N ARG A 2 -79.25 -3.04 -9.63
CA ARG A 2 -78.56 -3.39 -10.88
C ARG A 2 -77.52 -2.32 -11.20
N ARG A 3 -76.27 -2.75 -11.32
CA ARG A 3 -75.15 -1.99 -11.87
C ARG A 3 -75.35 -1.77 -13.38
N ARG A 4 -75.00 -0.57 -13.87
CA ARG A 4 -74.45 -0.35 -15.22
C ARG A 4 -73.39 0.75 -15.19
N THR A 5 -72.36 0.48 -15.97
CA THR A 5 -71.12 1.18 -16.30
C THR A 5 -71.33 2.42 -17.18
N ILE A 6 -70.43 3.41 -17.08
CA ILE A 6 -70.14 4.39 -18.14
C ILE A 6 -68.61 4.51 -18.27
N SER A 7 -68.17 4.51 -19.53
CA SER A 7 -66.79 4.59 -20.01
C SER A 7 -66.54 5.93 -20.71
N TYR A 8 -65.34 6.47 -20.47
CA TYR A 8 -64.48 7.35 -21.27
C TYR A 8 -65.09 8.50 -22.08
N SER A 9 -64.72 9.75 -21.73
CA SER A 9 -64.35 10.87 -22.62
C SER A 9 -64.27 12.17 -21.83
N LEU A 10 -63.06 12.69 -21.56
CA LEU A 10 -62.69 14.10 -21.29
C LEU A 10 -61.45 14.21 -20.39
N LEU A 11 -60.29 13.68 -20.78
CA LEU A 11 -59.02 14.11 -20.15
C LEU A 11 -57.76 13.86 -21.00
N THR A 12 -57.92 13.71 -22.31
CA THR A 12 -56.82 13.61 -23.31
C THR A 12 -56.67 14.86 -24.17
N LEU A 13 -57.22 16.01 -23.76
CA LEU A 13 -57.16 17.27 -24.52
C LEU A 13 -56.50 18.45 -23.78
N ILE A 14 -55.86 18.22 -22.63
CA ILE A 14 -55.14 19.25 -21.86
C ILE A 14 -53.61 19.04 -21.89
N THR A 15 -53.14 17.91 -22.43
CA THR A 15 -51.71 17.55 -22.49
C THR A 15 -50.98 17.93 -23.79
N LEU A 16 -51.61 18.63 -24.76
CA LEU A 16 -50.99 18.94 -26.06
C LEU A 16 -50.84 20.43 -26.41
N LEU A 17 -51.21 21.36 -25.52
CA LEU A 17 -51.10 22.82 -25.76
C LEU A 17 -50.10 23.55 -24.85
N ILE A 18 -49.41 22.83 -23.95
CA ILE A 18 -48.33 23.38 -23.11
C ILE A 18 -46.93 22.99 -23.65
N VAL A 19 -46.85 22.11 -24.66
CA VAL A 19 -45.58 21.55 -25.16
C VAL A 19 -45.00 22.32 -26.37
N ILE A 20 -45.69 23.33 -26.94
CA ILE A 20 -45.26 23.95 -28.23
C ILE A 20 -44.88 25.45 -28.13
N SER A 21 -45.01 26.12 -26.99
CA SER A 21 -44.70 27.56 -26.85
C SER A 21 -43.38 27.92 -26.15
N LEU A 22 -42.51 26.95 -25.85
CA LEU A 22 -41.20 27.20 -25.20
C LEU A 22 -39.98 26.79 -26.03
N LEU A 23 -40.18 26.36 -27.27
CA LEU A 23 -39.13 26.31 -28.28
C LEU A 23 -39.16 27.65 -29.05
N TRP A 24 -38.01 28.32 -29.12
CA TRP A 24 -37.71 29.56 -29.88
C TRP A 24 -37.81 30.90 -29.13
N MET A 25 -36.96 31.10 -28.13
CA MET A 25 -36.28 32.40 -27.94
C MET A 25 -34.82 32.15 -27.51
N ARG A 26 -33.86 32.48 -28.38
CA ARG A 26 -32.49 32.83 -27.97
C ARG A 26 -32.38 34.35 -28.05
N PRO A 27 -31.74 35.00 -27.07
CA PRO A 27 -30.45 35.59 -27.41
C PRO A 27 -29.38 35.54 -26.30
N ALA A 28 -28.16 35.81 -26.78
CA ALA A 28 -26.93 36.21 -26.09
C ALA A 28 -26.13 35.14 -25.31
N GLN A 29 -25.01 34.72 -25.93
CA GLN A 29 -23.85 34.12 -25.28
C GLN A 29 -23.43 34.94 -24.04
N ALA A 30 -23.61 34.37 -22.85
CA ALA A 30 -22.85 34.74 -21.66
C ALA A 30 -21.63 33.82 -21.59
N ARG A 31 -20.43 34.42 -21.48
CA ARG A 31 -19.18 33.71 -21.22
C ARG A 31 -19.34 32.91 -19.92
N ILE A 32 -19.05 31.60 -19.96
CA ILE A 32 -18.92 30.79 -18.74
C ILE A 32 -17.66 31.29 -18.03
N GLY A 33 -17.85 32.02 -16.93
CA GLY A 33 -16.79 32.38 -16.00
C GLY A 33 -16.35 31.14 -15.21
N ASN A 34 -15.08 31.16 -14.80
CA ASN A 34 -14.43 30.13 -14.01
C ASN A 34 -15.28 29.68 -12.80
N ALA A 35 -15.11 28.42 -12.41
CA ALA A 35 -15.72 27.83 -11.22
C ALA A 35 -15.44 28.67 -9.97
N ASP A 36 -16.47 29.35 -9.45
CA ASP A 36 -16.45 29.96 -8.13
C ASP A 36 -16.62 28.85 -7.09
N PHE A 37 -15.51 28.35 -6.55
CA PHE A 37 -15.55 27.56 -5.32
C PHE A 37 -16.12 28.42 -4.19
N VAL A 38 -17.02 27.85 -3.38
CA VAL A 38 -17.45 28.47 -2.11
C VAL A 38 -16.19 28.78 -1.31
N ALA A 39 -16.08 30.02 -0.81
CA ALA A 39 -14.91 30.44 -0.06
C ALA A 39 -14.56 29.41 1.05
N PRO A 40 -13.29 29.02 1.20
CA PRO A 40 -12.90 28.04 2.20
C PRO A 40 -13.32 28.54 3.58
N MET A 41 -13.84 27.62 4.40
CA MET A 41 -14.21 27.84 5.79
C MET A 41 -13.15 28.73 6.46
N SER A 42 -13.57 29.78 7.15
CA SER A 42 -12.64 30.61 7.90
C SER A 42 -11.92 29.76 8.94
N LYS A 43 -10.69 30.13 9.30
CA LYS A 43 -9.94 29.42 10.36
C LYS A 43 -10.74 29.29 11.65
N SER A 44 -11.57 30.29 11.99
CA SER A 44 -12.46 30.25 13.15
C SER A 44 -13.58 29.21 13.02
N GLU A 45 -14.17 29.06 11.83
CA GLU A 45 -15.21 28.05 11.58
C GLU A 45 -14.62 26.64 11.57
N ALA A 46 -13.44 26.46 10.97
CA ALA A 46 -12.72 25.18 11.01
C ALA A 46 -12.33 24.79 12.44
N GLN A 47 -11.88 25.75 13.25
CA GLN A 47 -11.55 25.53 14.66
C GLN A 47 -12.81 25.18 15.48
N ALA A 48 -13.92 25.88 15.25
CA ALA A 48 -15.19 25.60 15.92
C ALA A 48 -15.75 24.23 15.55
N ALA A 49 -15.67 23.84 14.27
CA ALA A 49 -16.06 22.52 13.78
C ALA A 49 -15.20 21.41 14.41
N LEU A 50 -13.89 21.62 14.54
CA LEU A 50 -12.97 20.69 15.20
C LEU A 50 -13.30 20.52 16.69
N VAL A 51 -13.53 21.62 17.40
CA VAL A 51 -13.88 21.59 18.84
C VAL A 51 -15.24 20.91 19.05
N ALA A 52 -16.22 21.16 18.18
CA ALA A 52 -17.51 20.50 18.21
C ALA A 52 -17.40 18.99 17.96
N ALA A 53 -16.61 18.58 16.96
CA ALA A 53 -16.35 17.17 16.67
C ALA A 53 -15.65 16.46 17.84
N GLN A 54 -14.65 17.11 18.47
CA GLN A 54 -13.95 16.58 19.64
C GLN A 54 -14.87 16.43 20.85
N ALA A 55 -15.77 17.39 21.09
CA ALA A 55 -16.76 17.32 22.16
C ALA A 55 -17.77 16.18 21.94
N GLN A 56 -18.21 15.99 20.69
CA GLN A 56 -19.14 14.93 20.30
C GLN A 56 -18.49 13.54 20.43
N GLN A 57 -17.22 13.41 20.04
CA GLN A 57 -16.44 12.18 20.22
C GLN A 57 -16.20 11.84 21.70
N MET A 58 -16.01 12.86 22.56
CA MET A 58 -15.84 12.67 24.01
C MET A 58 -17.15 12.30 24.70
N GLN A 59 -18.29 12.85 24.26
CA GLN A 59 -19.61 12.43 24.72
C GLN A 59 -19.93 10.99 24.33
N LEU A 60 -19.63 10.60 23.08
CA LEU A 60 -19.79 9.23 22.61
C LEU A 60 -18.96 8.24 23.47
N ARG A 61 -17.70 8.59 23.77
CA ARG A 61 -16.82 7.82 24.67
C ARG A 61 -17.35 7.70 26.10
N ARG A 62 -18.03 8.72 26.64
CA ARG A 62 -18.66 8.65 27.97
C ARG A 62 -19.95 7.82 27.97
N GLN A 63 -20.68 7.81 26.86
CA GLN A 63 -21.89 6.98 26.69
C GLN A 63 -21.57 5.50 26.42
N LEU A 64 -20.40 5.19 25.88
CA LEU A 64 -19.91 3.83 25.61
C LEU A 64 -19.65 2.98 26.88
N GLY A 65 -19.86 3.49 28.09
CA GLY A 65 -19.67 2.77 29.36
C GLY A 65 -20.71 1.69 29.67
N MET A 66 -21.82 1.61 28.92
CA MET A 66 -22.84 0.56 29.06
C MET A 66 -23.62 0.41 27.74
N LEU A 67 -23.18 -0.40 26.78
CA LEU A 67 -23.95 -0.58 25.54
C LEU A 67 -24.06 -2.04 25.06
N ASP A 68 -25.27 -2.33 24.59
CA ASP A 68 -25.67 -3.48 23.77
C ASP A 68 -24.66 -3.69 22.62
N PRO A 69 -24.12 -4.91 22.41
CA PRO A 69 -23.21 -5.23 21.33
C PRO A 69 -23.69 -4.83 19.92
N LYS A 70 -25.01 -4.68 19.71
CA LYS A 70 -25.59 -4.20 18.43
C LYS A 70 -25.43 -2.69 18.20
N GLN A 71 -25.00 -1.94 19.20
CA GLN A 71 -24.84 -0.48 19.17
C GLN A 71 -23.38 -0.03 19.31
N LEU A 72 -22.44 -0.97 19.50
CA LEU A 72 -21.03 -0.66 19.38
C LEU A 72 -20.73 -0.28 17.92
N PRO A 73 -19.98 0.80 17.66
CA PRO A 73 -19.59 1.11 16.29
C PRO A 73 -18.86 -0.11 15.71
N PHE A 74 -19.36 -0.61 14.58
CA PHE A 74 -18.70 -1.68 13.84
C PHE A 74 -17.32 -1.15 13.42
N SER A 75 -16.28 -1.69 14.04
CA SER A 75 -14.93 -1.47 13.57
C SER A 75 -14.56 -2.65 12.69
N PRO A 76 -14.17 -2.43 11.42
CA PRO A 76 -13.62 -3.48 10.58
C PRO A 76 -12.62 -4.31 11.38
N THR A 77 -12.90 -5.60 11.52
CA THR A 77 -12.11 -6.54 12.32
C THR A 77 -11.96 -7.82 11.52
N VAL A 78 -10.72 -8.28 11.40
CA VAL A 78 -10.36 -9.46 10.61
C VAL A 78 -9.59 -10.44 11.48
N TYR A 79 -9.87 -11.74 11.35
CA TYR A 79 -9.17 -12.80 12.07
C TYR A 79 -8.10 -13.47 11.20
N PHE A 80 -6.86 -13.51 11.65
CA PHE A 80 -5.74 -14.14 10.95
C PHE A 80 -5.59 -15.58 11.45
N ALA A 81 -6.01 -16.56 10.65
CA ALA A 81 -5.98 -17.97 11.05
C ALA A 81 -4.55 -18.51 11.21
N GLU A 82 -3.58 -17.88 10.56
CA GLU A 82 -2.15 -18.22 10.59
C GLU A 82 -1.54 -18.07 11.98
N THR A 83 -2.01 -17.09 12.74
CA THR A 83 -1.51 -16.78 14.09
C THR A 83 -2.59 -16.87 15.16
N GLY A 84 -3.86 -16.89 14.76
CA GLY A 84 -5.01 -16.94 15.64
C GLY A 84 -5.33 -15.63 16.34
N HIS A 85 -5.06 -14.48 15.72
CA HIS A 85 -5.27 -13.15 16.29
C HIS A 85 -6.09 -12.24 15.39
N HIS A 86 -6.75 -11.25 15.98
CA HIS A 86 -7.53 -10.27 15.24
C HIS A 86 -6.73 -9.01 14.93
N LEU A 87 -7.09 -8.34 13.85
CA LEU A 87 -6.64 -6.98 13.56
C LEU A 87 -7.85 -6.11 13.28
N SER A 88 -7.93 -4.95 13.93
CA SER A 88 -9.09 -4.08 13.84
C SER A 88 -8.76 -2.63 13.52
N ASP A 89 -9.74 -1.90 13.01
CA ASP A 89 -9.65 -0.44 12.84
C ASP A 89 -10.10 0.34 14.08
N ARG A 90 -10.23 -0.31 15.25
CA ARG A 90 -10.58 0.40 16.49
C ARG A 90 -9.52 1.46 16.81
N SER A 91 -8.27 1.12 16.52
CA SER A 91 -7.09 1.98 16.64
C SER A 91 -6.50 2.34 15.27
N GLY A 92 -7.21 2.04 14.17
CA GLY A 92 -6.74 2.21 12.79
C GLY A 92 -5.66 1.22 12.33
N PHE A 93 -5.42 0.14 13.10
CA PHE A 93 -4.31 -0.78 12.84
C PHE A 93 -4.52 -1.63 11.59
N LEU A 94 -5.75 -2.03 11.28
CA LEU A 94 -6.04 -2.79 10.06
C LEU A 94 -5.76 -1.97 8.79
N THR A 95 -6.26 -0.74 8.73
CA THR A 95 -6.01 0.17 7.60
C THR A 95 -4.53 0.51 7.50
N PHE A 96 -3.85 0.79 8.61
CA PHE A 96 -2.42 1.06 8.59
C PHE A 96 -1.60 -0.14 8.09
N TRP A 97 -1.91 -1.35 8.56
CA TRP A 97 -1.25 -2.57 8.10
C TRP A 97 -1.43 -2.77 6.59
N ARG A 98 -2.66 -2.59 6.09
CA ARG A 98 -3.02 -2.71 4.66
C ARG A 98 -2.27 -1.74 3.76
N ALA A 99 -2.12 -0.49 4.19
CA ALA A 99 -1.53 0.58 3.41
C ALA A 99 0.02 0.64 3.45
N ASN A 100 0.67 -0.08 4.37
CA ASN A 100 2.11 0.08 4.63
C ASN A 100 2.89 -1.24 4.48
N GLY A 101 2.53 -2.06 3.50
CA GLY A 101 3.28 -3.26 3.11
C GLY A 101 2.84 -4.58 3.78
N GLN A 102 1.80 -4.55 4.62
CA GLN A 102 1.09 -5.74 5.09
C GLN A 102 2.04 -6.82 5.67
N LYS A 103 1.88 -8.07 5.23
CA LYS A 103 2.67 -9.21 5.64
C LYS A 103 4.15 -9.09 5.27
N VAL A 104 4.51 -8.33 4.22
CA VAL A 104 5.91 -8.19 3.78
C VAL A 104 6.69 -7.40 4.83
N ILE A 105 6.13 -6.30 5.31
CA ILE A 105 6.81 -5.40 6.25
C ILE A 105 6.54 -5.77 7.71
N PHE A 106 5.29 -6.04 8.07
CA PHE A 106 4.90 -6.24 9.47
C PHE A 106 4.71 -7.71 9.85
N GLY A 107 4.44 -8.58 8.88
CA GLY A 107 3.94 -9.93 9.14
C GLY A 107 2.53 -9.91 9.72
N TYR A 108 2.13 -11.01 10.33
CA TYR A 108 0.80 -11.16 10.91
C TYR A 108 0.71 -10.60 12.34
N PRO A 109 -0.49 -10.21 12.83
CA PRO A 109 -0.68 -9.90 14.25
C PRO A 109 -0.39 -11.16 15.07
N ILE A 110 0.31 -11.00 16.20
CA ILE A 110 0.66 -12.11 17.11
C ILE A 110 0.10 -11.91 18.53
N SER A 111 -0.60 -10.82 18.75
CA SER A 111 -1.33 -10.55 19.99
C SER A 111 -2.65 -9.87 19.64
N GLU A 112 -3.58 -9.85 20.59
CA GLU A 112 -4.70 -8.90 20.57
C GLU A 112 -4.22 -7.48 20.92
N GLU A 113 -5.06 -6.48 20.68
CA GLU A 113 -4.82 -5.11 21.17
C GLU A 113 -4.79 -5.09 22.71
N LEU A 114 -3.77 -4.46 23.28
CA LEU A 114 -3.57 -4.35 24.73
C LEU A 114 -3.12 -2.93 25.11
N VAL A 115 -3.13 -2.62 26.41
CA VAL A 115 -2.72 -1.30 26.91
C VAL A 115 -1.33 -1.37 27.52
N GLU A 116 -0.39 -0.62 26.97
CA GLU A 116 0.96 -0.42 27.50
C GLU A 116 1.24 1.06 27.66
N ASN A 117 1.63 1.49 28.86
CA ASN A 117 2.05 2.88 29.14
C ASN A 117 1.06 3.96 28.64
N GLY A 118 -0.25 3.68 28.75
CA GLY A 118 -1.32 4.59 28.31
C GLY A 118 -1.56 4.63 26.80
N ARG A 119 -0.93 3.74 26.03
CA ARG A 119 -1.14 3.55 24.59
C ARG A 119 -1.88 2.24 24.34
N ILE A 120 -2.67 2.21 23.28
CA ILE A 120 -3.16 0.94 22.73
C ILE A 120 -2.03 0.43 21.84
N VAL A 121 -1.61 -0.81 22.06
CA VAL A 121 -0.54 -1.44 21.29
C VAL A 121 -0.99 -2.80 20.78
N GLN A 122 -0.40 -3.22 19.67
CA GLN A 122 -0.55 -4.58 19.17
C GLN A 122 0.78 -5.05 18.58
N TYR A 123 1.14 -6.29 18.91
CA TYR A 123 2.35 -6.90 18.39
C TYR A 123 2.05 -7.65 17.10
N PHE A 124 2.99 -7.52 16.17
CA PHE A 124 3.06 -8.27 14.93
C PHE A 124 4.36 -9.07 14.94
N GLU A 125 4.52 -9.97 13.97
CA GLU A 125 5.76 -10.75 13.86
C GLU A 125 7.01 -9.85 13.77
N ARG A 126 6.90 -8.74 13.05
CA ARG A 126 8.04 -7.87 12.69
C ARG A 126 7.95 -6.45 13.23
N ALA A 127 6.86 -6.09 13.90
CA ALA A 127 6.59 -4.73 14.36
C ALA A 127 5.74 -4.68 15.63
N ARG A 128 5.65 -3.50 16.25
CA ARG A 128 4.62 -3.17 17.24
C ARG A 128 3.92 -1.90 16.79
N PHE A 129 2.60 -1.96 16.65
CA PHE A 129 1.80 -0.77 16.36
C PHE A 129 1.36 -0.13 17.67
N GLU A 130 1.28 1.19 17.66
CA GLU A 130 0.92 2.00 18.82
C GLU A 130 -0.07 3.08 18.42
N PHE A 131 -1.05 3.31 19.28
CA PHE A 131 -2.01 4.39 19.15
C PHE A 131 -2.14 5.12 20.49
N ASN A 132 -1.94 6.43 20.47
CA ASN A 132 -2.12 7.27 21.66
C ASN A 132 -3.48 7.99 21.60
N PRO A 133 -4.52 7.50 22.29
CA PRO A 133 -5.86 8.08 22.25
C PRO A 133 -5.97 9.47 22.91
N ALA A 134 -4.95 9.87 23.67
CA ALA A 134 -4.86 11.19 24.32
C ALA A 134 -4.17 12.25 23.44
N SER A 135 -3.56 11.85 22.31
CA SER A 135 -2.97 12.80 21.36
C SER A 135 -4.06 13.48 20.53
N PRO A 136 -4.07 14.82 20.43
CA PRO A 136 -4.97 15.54 19.51
C PRO A 136 -4.72 15.20 18.03
N GLN A 137 -3.55 14.63 17.72
CA GLN A 137 -3.12 14.18 16.39
C GLN A 137 -2.97 12.64 16.36
N ALA A 138 -3.82 11.93 17.10
CA ALA A 138 -3.70 10.48 17.26
C ALA A 138 -3.70 9.77 15.89
N SER A 139 -2.55 9.21 15.54
CA SER A 139 -2.34 8.34 14.40
C SER A 139 -1.64 7.06 14.87
N VAL A 140 -1.67 6.04 14.02
CA VAL A 140 -0.89 4.83 14.23
C VAL A 140 0.60 5.18 14.12
N GLN A 141 1.37 4.72 15.09
CA GLN A 141 2.83 4.85 15.16
C GLN A 141 3.45 3.46 15.26
N LEU A 142 4.68 3.33 14.81
CA LEU A 142 5.47 2.13 14.99
C LEU A 142 6.41 2.29 16.18
N GLY A 143 6.34 1.35 17.11
CA GLY A 143 7.20 1.29 18.29
C GLY A 143 8.67 1.11 17.91
N LEU A 144 9.57 1.64 18.74
CA LEU A 144 11.02 1.60 18.52
C LEU A 144 11.60 0.25 18.95
N ILE A 145 11.03 -0.84 18.43
CA ILE A 145 11.30 -2.20 18.92
C ILE A 145 12.74 -2.65 18.67
N GLY A 146 13.43 -2.07 17.68
CA GLY A 146 14.86 -2.31 17.46
C GLY A 146 15.70 -1.70 18.58
N SER A 147 15.47 -0.42 18.89
CA SER A 147 16.14 0.26 20.03
C SER A 147 15.82 -0.39 21.37
N GLU A 148 14.56 -0.79 21.58
CA GLU A 148 14.12 -1.43 22.81
C GLU A 148 14.77 -2.79 23.01
N LEU A 149 14.80 -3.62 21.96
CA LEU A 149 15.44 -4.92 22.04
C LEU A 149 16.93 -4.79 22.32
N VAL A 150 17.63 -3.87 21.64
CA VAL A 150 19.07 -3.62 21.86
C VAL A 150 19.37 -3.25 23.31
N ARG A 151 18.50 -2.43 23.92
CA ARG A 151 18.59 -2.06 25.34
C ARG A 151 18.29 -3.24 26.27
N GLU A 152 17.30 -4.06 25.95
CA GLU A 152 16.83 -5.16 26.80
C GLU A 152 17.74 -6.39 26.76
N THR A 153 18.38 -6.67 25.62
CA THR A 153 19.29 -7.82 25.46
C THR A 153 20.76 -7.48 25.72
N GLY A 154 21.10 -6.21 25.90
CA GLY A 154 22.48 -5.77 26.05
C GLY A 154 23.31 -5.84 24.75
N LEU A 155 22.66 -6.03 23.59
CA LEU A 155 23.30 -6.06 22.27
C LEU A 155 24.05 -4.76 21.93
N SER A 156 23.84 -3.67 22.68
CA SER A 156 24.50 -2.38 22.46
C SER A 156 26.03 -2.46 22.40
N SER A 157 26.67 -3.41 23.07
CA SER A 157 28.13 -3.60 23.01
C SER A 157 28.60 -4.39 21.78
N SER A 158 27.67 -5.06 21.09
CA SER A 158 27.91 -5.87 19.88
C SER A 158 27.47 -5.20 18.58
N LEU A 159 26.65 -4.14 18.66
CA LEU A 159 26.39 -3.28 17.51
C LEU A 159 27.67 -2.49 17.23
N GLY A 160 28.27 -2.72 16.06
CA GLY A 160 29.54 -2.09 15.67
C GLY A 160 29.59 -0.60 15.98
N ALA A 161 30.79 -0.10 16.34
CA ALA A 161 31.00 1.29 16.72
C ALA A 161 30.44 2.29 15.70
N ALA A 162 30.03 3.47 16.16
CA ALA A 162 29.66 4.59 15.32
C ALA A 162 30.81 4.92 14.34
N PHE A 163 30.56 4.61 13.06
CA PHE A 163 31.30 4.89 11.83
C PHE A 163 32.82 4.67 11.79
N THR A 164 33.25 3.86 10.81
CA THR A 164 34.47 4.15 10.04
C THR A 164 34.02 4.47 8.60
N PRO A 165 34.48 5.57 7.97
CA PRO A 165 34.18 5.85 6.58
C PRO A 165 34.77 4.76 5.68
N THR A 166 33.97 3.78 5.32
CA THR A 166 34.19 3.06 4.08
C THR A 166 33.71 4.01 3.00
N GLY A 167 34.56 4.40 2.07
CA GLY A 167 34.16 5.19 0.89
C GLY A 167 33.25 4.39 -0.05
N ALA A 168 32.23 3.73 0.50
CA ALA A 168 31.26 2.93 -0.20
C ALA A 168 30.48 3.86 -1.13
N VAL A 169 30.55 3.55 -2.42
CA VAL A 169 29.68 4.13 -3.42
C VAL A 169 28.24 3.82 -2.98
N ASP A 170 27.35 4.82 -3.02
CA ASP A 170 25.94 4.69 -2.64
C ASP A 170 25.67 4.50 -1.12
N SER A 171 26.16 5.44 -0.31
CA SER A 171 25.98 5.47 1.16
C SER A 171 25.35 6.79 1.61
N SER A 172 24.41 6.69 2.57
CA SER A 172 23.80 7.82 3.29
C SER A 172 24.27 7.80 4.74
N VAL A 173 24.70 8.95 5.27
CA VAL A 173 25.04 9.12 6.69
C VAL A 173 23.92 9.86 7.41
N PHE A 174 23.54 9.40 8.59
CA PHE A 174 22.47 9.97 9.41
C PHE A 174 23.08 10.66 10.64
N PRO A 175 23.17 12.01 10.65
CA PRO A 175 23.76 12.75 11.77
C PRO A 175 23.05 12.52 13.10
N GLU A 176 21.76 12.18 13.08
CA GLU A 176 20.93 11.92 14.26
C GLU A 176 21.44 10.75 15.09
N THR A 177 22.03 9.75 14.44
CA THR A 177 22.53 8.53 15.10
C THR A 177 24.01 8.28 14.87
N GLY A 178 24.65 8.97 13.93
CA GLY A 178 26.04 8.77 13.56
C GLY A 178 26.29 7.51 12.74
N HIS A 179 25.24 6.84 12.25
CA HIS A 179 25.34 5.62 11.46
C HIS A 179 25.13 5.88 9.96
N SER A 180 25.67 4.99 9.13
CA SER A 180 25.47 4.98 7.68
C SER A 180 24.54 3.87 7.24
N LEU A 181 23.97 4.02 6.04
CA LEU A 181 23.15 3.03 5.36
C LEU A 181 23.52 3.03 3.88
N SER A 182 23.83 1.86 3.33
CA SER A 182 24.33 1.70 1.96
C SER A 182 23.78 0.42 1.29
N GLY A 183 24.03 0.31 -0.02
CA GLY A 183 23.71 -0.88 -0.81
C GLY A 183 22.23 -1.30 -0.73
N GLU A 184 21.97 -2.60 -0.79
CA GLU A 184 20.60 -3.13 -0.90
C GLU A 184 19.73 -2.85 0.32
N LEU A 185 20.31 -2.80 1.52
CA LEU A 185 19.56 -2.42 2.73
C LEU A 185 19.06 -0.97 2.64
N ARG A 186 19.87 -0.06 2.09
CA ARG A 186 19.45 1.33 1.84
C ARG A 186 18.29 1.40 0.87
N ARG A 187 18.42 0.74 -0.26
CA ARG A 187 17.41 0.82 -1.34
C ARG A 187 16.08 0.23 -0.90
N PHE A 188 16.11 -0.90 -0.19
CA PHE A 188 14.92 -1.47 0.44
C PHE A 188 14.30 -0.49 1.45
N TRP A 189 15.12 0.08 2.34
CA TRP A 189 14.66 1.07 3.30
C TRP A 189 13.98 2.26 2.61
N GLU A 190 14.57 2.81 1.54
CA GLU A 190 14.02 3.96 0.81
C GLU A 190 12.69 3.63 0.12
N ARG A 191 12.57 2.44 -0.49
CA ARG A 191 11.36 2.03 -1.22
C ARG A 191 10.20 1.64 -0.32
N HIS A 192 10.46 1.12 0.86
CA HIS A 192 9.42 0.60 1.76
C HIS A 192 9.08 1.54 2.93
N GLY A 193 9.24 2.85 2.73
CA GLY A 193 8.74 3.89 3.63
C GLY A 193 9.76 4.53 4.57
N GLY A 194 11.03 4.15 4.46
CA GLY A 194 12.17 4.82 5.08
C GLY A 194 12.00 5.09 6.58
N ILE A 195 12.24 6.33 7.00
CA ILE A 195 12.16 6.75 8.41
C ILE A 195 10.79 6.43 9.00
N ALA A 196 9.70 6.62 8.25
CA ALA A 196 8.35 6.43 8.78
C ALA A 196 8.08 4.97 9.20
N ILE A 197 8.66 4.01 8.47
CA ILE A 197 8.46 2.58 8.70
C ILE A 197 9.56 1.97 9.56
N PHE A 198 10.83 2.23 9.23
CA PHE A 198 11.97 1.56 9.85
C PHE A 198 12.67 2.41 10.92
N GLY A 199 12.52 3.73 10.87
CA GLY A 199 13.26 4.67 11.72
C GLY A 199 14.72 4.85 11.27
N PHE A 200 15.49 5.56 12.09
CA PHE A 200 16.91 5.79 11.82
C PHE A 200 17.74 4.52 11.99
N PRO A 201 18.85 4.34 11.25
CA PRO A 201 19.81 3.28 11.54
C PRO A 201 20.44 3.49 12.91
N ILE A 202 20.54 2.44 13.72
CA ILE A 202 21.17 2.43 15.05
C ILE A 202 22.40 1.52 15.13
N SER A 203 22.83 1.01 13.97
CA SER A 203 24.11 0.35 13.74
C SER A 203 24.57 0.66 12.31
N THR A 204 25.84 0.40 12.00
CA THR A 204 26.26 0.17 10.60
C THR A 204 25.85 -1.23 10.16
N GLU A 205 26.04 -1.57 8.89
CA GLU A 205 25.97 -2.94 8.40
C GLU A 205 27.09 -3.79 9.01
N PHE A 206 26.77 -5.02 9.43
CA PHE A 206 27.76 -6.00 9.90
C PHE A 206 27.28 -7.42 9.66
N GLU A 207 28.20 -8.38 9.72
CA GLU A 207 27.86 -9.80 9.62
C GLU A 207 27.33 -10.32 10.97
N GLN A 208 26.16 -10.93 10.95
CA GLN A 208 25.59 -11.67 12.08
C GLN A 208 24.90 -12.92 11.56
N ASP A 209 25.21 -14.08 12.15
CA ASP A 209 24.60 -15.37 11.79
C ASP A 209 24.74 -15.72 10.30
N GLY A 210 25.87 -15.35 9.68
CA GLY A 210 26.17 -15.58 8.26
C GLY A 210 25.41 -14.66 7.30
N ARG A 211 24.82 -13.58 7.80
CA ARG A 211 24.05 -12.59 7.04
C ARG A 211 24.59 -11.20 7.25
N VAL A 212 24.56 -10.36 6.21
CA VAL A 212 24.72 -8.91 6.39
C VAL A 212 23.43 -8.37 6.96
N VAL A 213 23.52 -7.68 8.09
CA VAL A 213 22.37 -7.18 8.83
C VAL A 213 22.59 -5.73 9.24
N GLN A 214 21.50 -5.03 9.51
CA GLN A 214 21.55 -3.72 10.11
C GLN A 214 20.35 -3.48 11.02
N TYR A 215 20.61 -2.87 12.18
CA TYR A 215 19.58 -2.47 13.13
C TYR A 215 19.13 -1.04 12.85
N PHE A 216 17.82 -0.84 12.96
CA PHE A 216 17.14 0.43 12.89
C PHE A 216 16.34 0.63 14.18
N GLU A 217 15.85 1.84 14.43
CA GLU A 217 15.05 2.10 15.63
C GLU A 217 13.82 1.18 15.72
N ARG A 218 13.17 0.86 14.60
CA ARG A 218 11.91 0.10 14.57
C ARG A 218 12.05 -1.34 14.07
N THR A 219 13.21 -1.75 13.58
CA THR A 219 13.40 -3.12 13.09
C THR A 219 14.87 -3.50 12.94
N ARG A 220 15.13 -4.72 12.45
CA ARG A 220 16.40 -5.12 11.85
C ARG A 220 16.14 -5.67 10.45
N LEU A 221 16.94 -5.21 9.48
CA LEU A 221 16.94 -5.73 8.11
C LEU A 221 18.07 -6.73 7.93
N GLU A 222 17.82 -7.74 7.10
CA GLU A 222 18.75 -8.80 6.74
C GLU A 222 18.85 -8.92 5.22
N TRP A 223 20.06 -9.08 4.68
CA TRP A 223 20.28 -9.27 3.25
C TRP A 223 20.45 -10.76 2.88
N TRP A 224 19.69 -11.18 1.88
CA TRP A 224 19.56 -12.54 1.35
C TRP A 224 19.87 -12.55 -0.16
N PRO A 225 21.13 -12.31 -0.55
CA PRO A 225 21.50 -12.11 -1.95
C PRO A 225 21.21 -13.32 -2.85
N GLU A 226 21.16 -14.52 -2.26
CA GLU A 226 20.91 -15.77 -2.98
C GLU A 226 19.46 -15.97 -3.44
N ASP A 227 18.51 -15.14 -2.99
CA ASP A 227 17.12 -15.17 -3.46
C ASP A 227 16.96 -14.62 -4.88
N VAL A 228 18.00 -13.97 -5.41
CA VAL A 228 18.01 -13.40 -6.75
C VAL A 228 18.72 -14.33 -7.72
N ASP A 229 18.04 -14.69 -8.80
CA ASP A 229 18.63 -15.53 -9.84
C ASP A 229 19.91 -14.90 -10.42
N SER A 230 20.91 -15.75 -10.66
CA SER A 230 22.20 -15.36 -11.24
C SER A 230 22.08 -14.56 -12.54
N PHE A 231 21.03 -14.81 -13.34
CA PHE A 231 20.73 -14.04 -14.53
C PHE A 231 20.54 -12.55 -14.20
N PHE A 232 19.69 -12.21 -13.23
CA PHE A 232 19.44 -10.82 -12.87
C PHE A 232 20.69 -10.17 -12.26
N ARG A 233 21.47 -10.91 -11.46
CA ARG A 233 22.76 -10.41 -10.95
C ARG A 233 23.74 -10.07 -12.05
N ASN A 234 23.82 -10.92 -13.08
CA ASN A 234 24.68 -10.66 -14.23
C ASN A 234 24.19 -9.44 -15.02
N GLN A 235 22.87 -9.24 -15.13
CA GLN A 235 22.31 -8.05 -15.79
C GLN A 235 22.55 -6.77 -14.99
N GLU A 236 22.38 -6.80 -13.67
CA GLU A 236 22.72 -5.69 -12.77
C GLU A 236 24.20 -5.32 -12.90
N ALA A 237 25.11 -6.31 -12.88
CA ALA A 237 26.54 -6.07 -13.06
C ALA A 237 26.89 -5.50 -14.45
N ALA A 238 26.18 -5.90 -15.51
CA ALA A 238 26.42 -5.44 -16.87
C ALA A 238 25.86 -4.05 -17.16
N THR A 239 24.73 -3.70 -16.53
CA THR A 239 23.97 -2.47 -16.83
C THR A 239 24.16 -1.38 -15.80
N GLY A 240 24.47 -1.74 -14.56
CA GLY A 240 24.48 -0.84 -13.41
C GLY A 240 23.09 -0.48 -12.89
N PHE A 241 22.01 -1.06 -13.43
CA PHE A 241 20.66 -0.87 -12.90
C PHE A 241 20.49 -1.66 -11.61
N ASN A 242 19.76 -1.08 -10.66
CA ASN A 242 19.32 -1.83 -9.50
C ASN A 242 18.13 -2.73 -9.86
N LEU A 243 18.29 -4.04 -9.66
CA LEU A 243 17.31 -5.06 -10.01
C LEU A 243 16.71 -5.78 -8.79
N SER A 244 16.81 -5.20 -7.58
CA SER A 244 16.37 -5.84 -6.33
C SER A 244 15.05 -6.60 -6.48
N THR A 245 14.95 -7.76 -5.83
CA THR A 245 13.70 -8.51 -5.70
C THR A 245 13.02 -8.21 -4.36
N LEU A 246 11.75 -8.59 -4.21
CA LEU A 246 10.97 -8.27 -3.00
C LEU A 246 11.55 -8.91 -1.73
N TYR A 247 12.16 -10.09 -1.84
CA TYR A 247 12.62 -10.88 -0.68
C TYR A 247 14.12 -10.92 -0.47
N GLU A 248 14.88 -10.25 -1.34
CA GLU A 248 16.32 -10.08 -1.17
C GLU A 248 16.69 -9.36 0.13
N VAL A 249 15.84 -8.45 0.62
CA VAL A 249 15.98 -7.86 1.95
C VAL A 249 14.76 -8.22 2.77
N ARG A 250 15.00 -8.74 3.98
CA ARG A 250 13.94 -9.22 4.87
C ARG A 250 13.92 -8.42 6.16
N VAL A 251 12.70 -8.07 6.57
CA VAL A 251 12.43 -7.48 7.89
C VAL A 251 12.38 -8.63 8.91
N SER A 252 13.23 -8.57 9.93
CA SER A 252 13.36 -9.63 10.93
C SER A 252 12.17 -9.70 11.90
N ASP A 253 12.10 -10.79 12.67
CA ASP A 253 11.02 -11.13 13.60
C ASP A 253 11.09 -10.37 14.94
N LEU A 254 11.59 -9.13 14.96
CA LEU A 254 11.83 -8.40 16.21
C LEU A 254 10.56 -8.19 17.04
N GLY A 255 9.39 -8.10 16.40
CA GLY A 255 8.11 -7.97 17.10
C GLY A 255 7.83 -9.20 17.96
N ARG A 256 8.06 -10.40 17.42
CA ARG A 256 7.97 -11.68 18.14
C ARG A 256 8.99 -11.78 19.26
N ARG A 257 10.24 -11.38 19.03
CA ARG A 257 11.30 -11.41 20.05
C ARG A 257 10.99 -10.48 21.22
N LEU A 258 10.53 -9.27 20.94
CA LEU A 258 10.17 -8.30 21.98
C LEU A 258 8.92 -8.74 22.76
N ALA A 259 7.90 -9.27 22.06
CA ALA A 259 6.72 -9.83 22.72
C ALA A 259 7.12 -10.94 23.71
N ALA A 260 8.00 -11.85 23.30
CA ALA A 260 8.52 -12.91 24.16
C ALA A 260 9.33 -12.37 25.35
N ALA A 261 10.24 -11.41 25.11
CA ALA A 261 11.05 -10.79 26.17
C ALA A 261 10.20 -10.11 27.25
N ARG A 262 9.01 -9.61 26.89
CA ARG A 262 8.06 -8.95 27.79
C ARG A 262 6.97 -9.86 28.36
N GLY A 263 6.97 -11.14 28.00
CA GLY A 263 5.92 -12.06 28.42
C GLY A 263 4.53 -11.69 27.90
N ILE A 264 4.46 -11.07 26.71
CA ILE A 264 3.19 -10.81 26.03
C ILE A 264 2.57 -12.14 25.64
N LYS A 265 1.28 -12.31 25.92
CA LYS A 265 0.51 -13.49 25.51
C LYS A 265 0.36 -13.50 23.99
N THR A 266 0.83 -14.57 23.37
CA THR A 266 0.80 -14.75 21.91
C THR A 266 0.09 -16.04 21.48
N GLU A 267 -0.50 -16.75 22.44
CA GLU A 267 -1.32 -17.91 22.19
C GLU A 267 -2.55 -17.53 21.34
N PRO A 268 -2.92 -18.36 20.33
CA PRO A 268 -4.12 -18.14 19.53
C PRO A 268 -5.36 -17.92 20.38
N VAL A 269 -6.16 -16.93 20.01
CA VAL A 269 -7.49 -16.69 20.59
C VAL A 269 -8.58 -17.25 19.68
N ALA A 270 -9.75 -17.51 20.27
CA ALA A 270 -10.92 -17.91 19.50
C ALA A 270 -11.36 -16.76 18.58
N GLN A 271 -11.68 -17.09 17.32
CA GLN A 271 -12.28 -16.15 16.39
C GLN A 271 -13.54 -15.53 16.99
N LEU A 272 -13.62 -14.19 16.97
CA LEU A 272 -14.81 -13.47 17.40
C LEU A 272 -16.00 -13.77 16.48
N PRO A 273 -17.22 -13.96 17.01
CA PRO A 273 -18.39 -14.24 16.17
C PRO A 273 -18.60 -13.16 15.11
N GLY A 274 -18.67 -13.57 13.84
CA GLY A 274 -18.94 -12.68 12.71
C GLY A 274 -17.73 -11.93 12.14
N THR A 275 -16.51 -12.13 12.68
CA THR A 275 -15.32 -11.58 12.04
C THR A 275 -14.93 -12.43 10.83
N PRO A 276 -14.69 -11.84 9.64
CA PRO A 276 -14.16 -12.59 8.52
C PRO A 276 -12.74 -13.09 8.82
N ILE A 277 -12.41 -14.25 8.26
CA ILE A 277 -11.03 -14.75 8.23
C ILE A 277 -10.27 -13.94 7.18
N TRP A 278 -9.05 -13.51 7.50
CA TRP A 278 -8.18 -12.80 6.57
C TRP A 278 -7.94 -13.69 5.35
N SER A 279 -8.17 -13.11 4.19
CA SER A 279 -7.73 -13.70 2.93
C SER A 279 -7.41 -12.58 1.96
N PRO A 280 -6.55 -12.83 0.95
CA PRO A 280 -6.29 -11.88 -0.11
C PRO A 280 -7.61 -11.39 -0.78
N ALA A 281 -8.61 -12.25 -0.93
CA ALA A 281 -9.88 -11.92 -1.57
C ALA A 281 -10.91 -11.19 -0.67
N LEU A 282 -10.52 -10.79 0.55
CA LEU A 282 -11.47 -10.18 1.51
C LEU A 282 -12.00 -8.81 1.03
N TRP A 283 -11.17 -8.10 0.26
CA TRP A 283 -11.53 -6.82 -0.34
C TRP A 283 -11.52 -6.95 -1.86
N ASP A 284 -12.38 -6.17 -2.51
CA ASP A 284 -12.30 -6.03 -3.96
C ASP A 284 -10.94 -5.43 -4.35
N ARG A 285 -10.35 -5.93 -5.43
CA ARG A 285 -8.99 -5.60 -5.84
C ARG A 285 -8.98 -5.06 -7.25
N HIS A 286 -8.40 -3.88 -7.40
CA HIS A 286 -8.21 -3.26 -8.70
C HIS A 286 -6.86 -2.56 -8.79
N ILE A 287 -6.41 -2.41 -10.03
CA ILE A 287 -5.16 -1.74 -10.39
C ILE A 287 -5.51 -0.53 -11.24
N ASP A 288 -5.01 0.62 -10.86
CA ASP A 288 -5.07 1.86 -11.61
C ASP A 288 -3.72 2.13 -12.27
N VAL A 289 -3.73 2.43 -13.56
CA VAL A 289 -2.54 2.71 -14.38
C VAL A 289 -2.71 4.09 -15.01
N ASP A 290 -1.98 5.05 -14.46
CA ASP A 290 -1.97 6.43 -14.91
C ASP A 290 -0.82 6.64 -15.90
N LEU A 291 -1.16 6.76 -17.18
CA LEU A 291 -0.22 6.98 -18.28
C LEU A 291 0.35 8.40 -18.31
N THR A 292 -0.30 9.39 -17.69
CA THR A 292 0.24 10.75 -17.61
C THR A 292 1.33 10.83 -16.55
N ASN A 293 1.07 10.29 -15.37
CA ASN A 293 1.99 10.33 -14.24
C ASN A 293 3.01 9.17 -14.26
N GLN A 294 2.85 8.20 -15.17
CA GLN A 294 3.66 6.98 -15.22
C GLN A 294 3.74 6.30 -13.85
N TYR A 295 2.56 6.10 -13.25
CA TYR A 295 2.40 5.43 -11.97
C TYR A 295 1.32 4.35 -12.03
N LEU A 296 1.51 3.32 -11.22
CA LEU A 296 0.53 2.29 -10.95
C LEU A 296 0.13 2.37 -9.48
N THR A 297 -1.16 2.25 -9.19
CA THR A 297 -1.69 2.12 -7.83
C THR A 297 -2.53 0.86 -7.72
N ALA A 298 -2.21 -0.01 -6.75
CA ALA A 298 -3.02 -1.16 -6.40
C ALA A 298 -3.93 -0.82 -5.22
N TYR A 299 -5.20 -1.20 -5.32
CA TYR A 299 -6.24 -0.87 -4.36
C TYR A 299 -6.92 -2.11 -3.81
N GLU A 300 -7.25 -2.06 -2.52
CA GLU A 300 -8.18 -2.98 -1.89
C GLU A 300 -9.41 -2.21 -1.36
N GLY A 301 -10.55 -2.31 -2.05
CA GLY A 301 -11.63 -1.34 -1.94
C GLY A 301 -11.14 0.04 -2.39
N ASP A 302 -11.39 1.08 -1.60
CA ASP A 302 -10.90 2.44 -1.89
C ASP A 302 -9.51 2.73 -1.30
N LEU A 303 -8.88 1.76 -0.64
CA LEU A 303 -7.60 1.94 0.02
C LEU A 303 -6.45 1.60 -0.94
N ALA A 304 -5.61 2.58 -1.24
CA ALA A 304 -4.34 2.34 -1.91
C ALA A 304 -3.43 1.52 -0.98
N VAL A 305 -3.01 0.34 -1.45
CA VAL A 305 -2.16 -0.60 -0.70
C VAL A 305 -0.75 -0.72 -1.27
N TRP A 306 -0.55 -0.31 -2.53
CA TRP A 306 0.76 -0.24 -3.17
C TRP A 306 0.76 0.82 -4.26
N THR A 307 1.89 1.49 -4.43
CA THR A 307 2.12 2.43 -5.52
C THR A 307 3.50 2.19 -6.11
N ALA A 308 3.60 2.10 -7.43
CA ALA A 308 4.85 1.83 -8.12
C ALA A 308 5.04 2.78 -9.32
N PRO A 309 6.24 3.32 -9.53
CA PRO A 309 6.56 3.99 -10.78
C PRO A 309 6.62 2.98 -11.92
N ILE A 310 6.13 3.35 -13.10
CA ILE A 310 6.08 2.48 -14.29
C ILE A 310 6.77 3.12 -15.49
N ALA A 311 7.04 2.30 -16.52
CA ALA A 311 7.42 2.79 -17.84
C ALA A 311 6.58 2.07 -18.91
N THR A 312 5.82 2.82 -19.70
CA THR A 312 4.78 2.26 -20.60
C THR A 312 5.18 2.28 -22.08
N GLY A 313 4.22 1.97 -22.95
CA GLY A 313 4.40 1.89 -24.40
C GLY A 313 4.74 3.22 -25.04
N ARG A 314 5.82 3.24 -25.84
CA ARG A 314 6.25 4.44 -26.57
C ARG A 314 5.35 4.75 -27.77
N ASP A 315 5.53 5.91 -28.37
CA ASP A 315 4.75 6.29 -29.55
C ASP A 315 4.90 5.28 -30.70
N GLY A 316 3.78 4.89 -31.30
CA GLY A 316 3.71 3.79 -32.28
C GLY A 316 3.51 2.40 -31.64
N PHE A 317 3.74 2.29 -30.33
CA PHE A 317 3.55 1.09 -29.50
C PHE A 317 2.77 1.42 -28.22
N ASN A 318 1.81 2.34 -28.32
CA ASN A 318 1.13 2.89 -27.14
C ASN A 318 0.43 1.79 -26.32
N THR A 319 0.54 1.89 -25.00
CA THR A 319 -0.27 1.07 -24.09
C THR A 319 -1.75 1.45 -24.28
N PRO A 320 -2.63 0.48 -24.60
CA PRO A 320 -4.05 0.78 -24.86
C PRO A 320 -4.78 1.16 -23.57
N VAL A 321 -5.50 2.28 -23.60
CA VAL A 321 -6.41 2.69 -22.51
C VAL A 321 -7.66 1.80 -22.48
N GLY A 322 -8.31 1.72 -21.32
CA GLY A 322 -9.55 0.98 -21.12
C GLY A 322 -9.61 0.23 -19.81
N ASP A 323 -10.76 -0.43 -19.60
CA ASP A 323 -11.00 -1.30 -18.46
C ASP A 323 -10.74 -2.76 -18.86
N TYR A 324 -9.74 -3.36 -18.23
CA TYR A 324 -9.29 -4.72 -18.50
C TYR A 324 -9.33 -5.55 -17.23
N ALA A 325 -8.97 -6.83 -17.37
CA ALA A 325 -8.69 -7.69 -16.24
C ALA A 325 -7.49 -8.58 -16.57
N ILE A 326 -6.72 -8.95 -15.54
CA ILE A 326 -5.62 -9.91 -15.71
C ILE A 326 -6.22 -11.24 -16.16
N TYR A 327 -5.86 -11.72 -17.35
CA TYR A 327 -6.44 -12.94 -17.91
C TYR A 327 -5.45 -14.11 -17.94
N TYR A 328 -4.14 -13.85 -17.87
CA TYR A 328 -3.10 -14.88 -17.88
C TYR A 328 -1.84 -14.41 -17.17
N ARG A 329 -1.13 -15.32 -16.49
CA ARG A 329 -0.02 -14.99 -15.59
C ARG A 329 1.07 -16.04 -15.66
N LEU A 330 2.32 -15.60 -15.64
CA LEU A 330 3.50 -16.47 -15.62
C LEU A 330 4.56 -15.86 -14.69
N PRO A 331 5.21 -16.67 -13.83
CA PRO A 331 6.30 -16.18 -13.00
C PRO A 331 7.50 -15.74 -13.84
N MET A 332 7.68 -16.31 -15.03
CA MET A 332 8.74 -15.94 -15.97
C MET A 332 8.39 -16.33 -17.41
N GLN A 333 8.78 -15.52 -18.39
CA GLN A 333 8.59 -15.82 -19.81
C GLN A 333 9.64 -15.15 -20.71
N ASP A 334 10.04 -15.82 -21.79
CA ASP A 334 10.73 -15.17 -22.91
C ASP A 334 9.70 -14.51 -23.84
N MET A 335 9.82 -13.20 -24.08
CA MET A 335 8.94 -12.49 -25.01
C MET A 335 9.63 -12.22 -26.33
N VAL A 336 8.96 -12.66 -27.40
CA VAL A 336 9.40 -12.49 -28.79
C VAL A 336 8.29 -11.78 -29.54
N GLY A 337 8.65 -10.82 -30.37
CA GLY A 337 7.66 -10.12 -31.19
C GLY A 337 8.25 -9.56 -32.48
N ASN A 338 7.36 -9.33 -33.43
CA ASN A 338 7.64 -8.63 -34.67
C ASN A 338 6.44 -7.72 -34.98
N MET A 339 6.64 -6.40 -34.87
CA MET A 339 5.59 -5.41 -35.10
C MET A 339 6.21 -4.09 -35.54
N GLY A 340 5.53 -3.38 -36.45
CA GLY A 340 5.98 -2.05 -36.90
C GLY A 340 7.32 -2.04 -37.64
N GLY A 341 7.76 -3.19 -38.18
CA GLY A 341 9.08 -3.34 -38.80
C GLY A 341 10.22 -3.61 -37.81
N GLU A 342 9.91 -3.74 -36.52
CA GLU A 342 10.87 -4.08 -35.48
C GLU A 342 10.66 -5.52 -34.99
N SER A 343 11.75 -6.20 -34.69
CA SER A 343 11.72 -7.52 -34.05
C SER A 343 12.51 -7.47 -32.75
N TRP A 344 12.01 -8.17 -31.74
CA TRP A 344 12.67 -8.24 -30.44
C TRP A 344 12.60 -9.65 -29.86
N TYR A 345 13.58 -9.93 -29.01
CA TYR A 345 13.68 -11.12 -28.17
C TYR A 345 14.20 -10.66 -26.81
N VAL A 346 13.41 -10.88 -25.76
CA VAL A 346 13.78 -10.53 -24.39
C VAL A 346 13.56 -11.75 -23.51
N PRO A 347 14.63 -12.42 -23.03
CA PRO A 347 14.51 -13.62 -22.23
C PRO A 347 14.13 -13.32 -20.78
N HIS A 348 13.61 -14.34 -20.09
CA HIS A 348 13.45 -14.36 -18.62
C HIS A 348 12.75 -13.13 -18.02
N ILE A 349 11.74 -12.59 -18.69
CA ILE A 349 10.93 -11.50 -18.14
C ILE A 349 10.17 -12.04 -16.93
N PRO A 350 10.39 -11.51 -15.73
CA PRO A 350 9.76 -12.04 -14.52
C PRO A 350 8.37 -11.42 -14.29
N TRP A 351 7.52 -12.14 -13.57
CA TRP A 351 6.26 -11.66 -13.01
C TRP A 351 5.25 -11.13 -14.04
N VAL A 352 5.08 -11.87 -15.14
CA VAL A 352 4.26 -11.47 -16.29
C VAL A 352 2.77 -11.63 -15.99
N GLN A 353 2.00 -10.58 -16.24
CA GLN A 353 0.55 -10.52 -16.04
C GLN A 353 -0.13 -9.86 -17.24
N TYR A 354 -0.74 -10.66 -18.12
CA TYR A 354 -1.39 -10.17 -19.34
C TYR A 354 -2.76 -9.57 -19.07
N VAL A 355 -3.04 -8.43 -19.71
CA VAL A 355 -4.28 -7.66 -19.54
C VAL A 355 -5.06 -7.46 -20.83
N VAL A 356 -4.39 -7.28 -21.98
CA VAL A 356 -5.06 -7.14 -23.28
C VAL A 356 -4.14 -7.52 -24.44
N GLY A 357 -4.57 -8.48 -25.27
CA GLY A 357 -3.72 -8.98 -26.35
C GLY A 357 -2.34 -9.36 -25.84
N GLY A 358 -1.27 -8.85 -26.46
CA GLY A 358 0.11 -9.07 -26.01
C GLY A 358 0.62 -8.12 -24.91
N VAL A 359 -0.21 -7.22 -24.38
CA VAL A 359 0.18 -6.24 -23.35
C VAL A 359 0.09 -6.86 -21.96
N ALA A 360 1.18 -6.74 -21.20
CA ALA A 360 1.29 -7.26 -19.84
C ALA A 360 1.91 -6.24 -18.88
N LEU A 361 1.64 -6.40 -17.59
CA LEU A 361 2.47 -5.88 -16.51
C LEU A 361 3.59 -6.89 -16.23
N HIS A 362 4.83 -6.44 -16.10
CA HIS A 362 5.95 -7.34 -15.78
C HIS A 362 7.16 -6.60 -15.19
N GLY A 363 8.06 -7.34 -14.57
CA GLY A 363 9.33 -6.81 -14.10
C GLY A 363 10.30 -6.56 -15.26
N THR A 364 11.15 -5.55 -15.11
CA THR A 364 12.03 -5.10 -16.19
C THR A 364 13.46 -4.92 -15.72
N TYR A 365 14.39 -5.58 -16.40
CA TYR A 365 15.82 -5.60 -16.05
C TYR A 365 16.74 -4.85 -17.01
N TRP A 366 16.20 -4.30 -18.11
CA TRP A 366 16.99 -3.67 -19.18
C TRP A 366 16.92 -2.13 -19.20
N HIS A 367 16.20 -1.51 -18.26
CA HIS A 367 16.20 -0.06 -18.04
C HIS A 367 15.71 0.31 -16.63
N ASP A 368 16.01 1.52 -16.17
CA ASP A 368 15.58 2.09 -14.90
C ASP A 368 14.61 3.29 -15.06
N ALA A 369 14.08 3.52 -16.26
CA ALA A 369 13.25 4.67 -16.65
C ALA A 369 11.88 4.82 -15.96
N HIS A 370 11.56 3.98 -14.97
CA HIS A 370 10.28 3.95 -14.27
C HIS A 370 9.97 5.28 -13.57
N GLY A 371 8.81 5.88 -13.86
CA GLY A 371 8.37 7.15 -13.26
C GLY A 371 9.13 8.39 -13.75
N THR A 372 10.03 8.25 -14.74
CA THR A 372 10.78 9.38 -15.33
C THR A 372 9.98 10.12 -16.41
N GLY A 373 8.83 9.57 -16.83
CA GLY A 373 8.07 10.01 -18.00
C GLY A 373 8.54 9.37 -19.32
N VAL A 374 9.72 8.72 -19.34
CA VAL A 374 10.22 8.03 -20.54
C VAL A 374 9.46 6.72 -20.75
N ARG A 375 8.83 6.60 -21.92
CA ARG A 375 8.11 5.40 -22.37
C ARG A 375 9.05 4.56 -23.24
N MET A 376 9.27 3.30 -22.86
CA MET A 376 10.30 2.43 -23.44
C MET A 376 9.75 1.16 -24.10
N SER A 377 8.50 0.80 -23.81
CA SER A 377 7.99 -0.54 -24.12
C SER A 377 7.34 -0.63 -25.50
N HIS A 378 7.14 -1.86 -25.97
CA HIS A 378 6.31 -2.19 -27.15
C HIS A 378 4.81 -2.34 -26.82
N GLY A 379 4.36 -1.79 -25.69
CA GLY A 379 2.97 -1.76 -25.23
C GLY A 379 2.80 -2.16 -23.76
N CYS A 380 3.67 -3.03 -23.25
CA CYS A 380 3.68 -3.49 -21.86
C CYS A 380 3.86 -2.36 -20.83
N ILE A 381 3.45 -2.64 -19.60
CA ILE A 381 3.64 -1.77 -18.44
C ILE A 381 4.84 -2.34 -17.67
N ASN A 382 6.00 -1.70 -17.82
CA ASN A 382 7.23 -2.11 -17.13
C ASN A 382 7.17 -1.65 -15.66
N LEU A 383 7.54 -2.55 -14.77
CA LEU A 383 7.69 -2.34 -13.34
C LEU A 383 9.13 -2.68 -12.93
N ARG A 384 9.57 -2.13 -11.80
CA ARG A 384 10.75 -2.65 -11.10
C ARG A 384 10.48 -4.10 -10.68
N ILE A 385 11.53 -4.92 -10.53
CA ILE A 385 11.35 -6.36 -10.29
C ILE A 385 10.63 -6.64 -8.97
N ASP A 386 10.96 -5.90 -7.91
CA ASP A 386 10.27 -5.99 -6.61
C ASP A 386 8.81 -5.54 -6.68
N ASP A 387 8.51 -4.43 -7.36
CA ASP A 387 7.14 -3.95 -7.60
C ASP A 387 6.32 -4.99 -8.38
N ALA A 388 6.90 -5.56 -9.44
CA ALA A 388 6.26 -6.60 -10.24
C ALA A 388 6.02 -7.88 -9.44
N GLN A 389 6.99 -8.28 -8.62
CA GLN A 389 6.86 -9.43 -7.73
C GLN A 389 5.74 -9.21 -6.71
N TRP A 390 5.72 -8.07 -6.04
CA TRP A 390 4.66 -7.73 -5.08
C TRP A 390 3.30 -7.79 -5.75
N LEU A 391 3.17 -7.16 -6.92
CA LEU A 391 1.90 -7.14 -7.66
C LEU A 391 1.49 -8.54 -8.13
N TYR A 392 2.45 -9.39 -8.51
CA TYR A 392 2.19 -10.77 -8.88
C TYR A 392 1.76 -11.64 -7.69
N GLU A 393 2.27 -11.38 -6.49
CA GLU A 393 1.83 -12.10 -5.30
C GLU A 393 0.50 -11.58 -4.74
N TRP A 394 0.18 -10.31 -5.03
CA TRP A 394 -1.03 -9.66 -4.58
C TRP A 394 -2.22 -9.87 -5.52
N ALA A 395 -2.06 -9.72 -6.82
CA ALA A 395 -3.15 -9.84 -7.79
C ALA A 395 -3.49 -11.31 -8.12
N ASP A 396 -4.65 -11.52 -8.74
CA ASP A 396 -5.11 -12.80 -9.26
C ASP A 396 -5.61 -12.66 -10.71
N VAL A 397 -5.84 -13.80 -11.38
CA VAL A 397 -6.61 -13.79 -12.63
C VAL A 397 -8.01 -13.25 -12.33
N GLY A 398 -8.44 -12.23 -13.06
CA GLY A 398 -9.68 -11.51 -12.85
C GLY A 398 -9.54 -10.18 -12.10
N THR A 399 -8.38 -9.87 -11.50
CA THR A 399 -8.12 -8.53 -10.94
C THR A 399 -8.27 -7.48 -12.03
N THR A 400 -9.09 -6.46 -11.77
CA THR A 400 -9.39 -5.42 -12.76
C THR A 400 -8.21 -4.47 -12.91
N VAL A 401 -8.00 -3.98 -14.13
CA VAL A 401 -6.92 -3.06 -14.48
C VAL A 401 -7.50 -1.93 -15.30
N GLN A 402 -7.57 -0.74 -14.72
CA GLN A 402 -8.01 0.47 -15.39
C GLN A 402 -6.79 1.23 -15.92
N ILE A 403 -6.74 1.45 -17.24
CA ILE A 403 -5.63 2.15 -17.89
C ILE A 403 -6.16 3.46 -18.49
N HIS A 404 -5.64 4.60 -18.03
CA HIS A 404 -6.11 5.92 -18.46
C HIS A 404 -4.97 6.95 -18.54
N TYR A 405 -5.31 8.14 -19.05
CA TYR A 405 -4.44 9.33 -19.02
C TYR A 405 -4.78 10.22 -17.85
#